data_AF-A0A450TBS6-F1
#
_entry.id   AF-A0A450TBS6-F1
#
_cell.length_a   1.000
_cell.length_b   1.000
_cell.length_c   1.000
_cell.angle_alpha   90.00
_cell.angle_beta   90.00
_cell.angle_gamma   90.00
#
_symmetry.space_group_name_H-M   'P 1'
#
loop_
_entity.id
_entity.type
_entity.pdbx_description
1 polymer ?
#
loop_
_entity_poly.entity_id
_entity_poly.type
_entity_poly.pdbx_seq_one_letter_code
_entity_poly.pdbx_strand_id
1 'polypeptide(L)'
;MEDIDEWKRLLYNTEFLADSATDNGRVCSVAGVLLFGNSPKRFLPNAVVDVAVFPGVEKDYNANFRDTATSPLVRLGNEQGDVVAPGIVDQVMNMLQPYVSREELHGAVRIRRWDYPEAAIREALVNAVVHRDYLLSSTSIEVSLYADRLEVVSPGKPPNGINPDRMRAGCRAPRNQLLKDVMRDYGYMEHMGMGIPRKIVKLMEEQVGTTPELMVGEERFSLVLRRSSLRSYEL
;
A
#
# COMPACT_ATOMS: atom_id res chain seq x y z
N MET A 1 15.98 -15.09 27.27
CA MET A 1 14.56 -15.45 27.26
C MET A 1 13.84 -14.21 27.72
N GLU A 2 13.47 -13.34 26.76
CA GLU A 2 12.67 -12.16 27.07
C GLU A 2 11.42 -12.59 27.81
N ASP A 3 10.98 -11.76 28.75
CA ASP A 3 9.82 -12.06 29.56
C ASP A 3 8.58 -12.02 28.64
N ILE A 4 8.02 -13.20 28.37
CA ILE A 4 6.78 -13.35 27.58
C ILE A 4 5.67 -12.43 28.15
N ASP A 5 5.69 -12.15 29.45
CA ASP A 5 4.72 -11.27 30.08
C ASP A 5 4.99 -9.78 29.82
N GLU A 6 6.24 -9.38 29.58
CA GLU A 6 6.59 -8.03 29.11
C GLU A 6 6.05 -7.79 27.68
N TRP A 7 6.26 -8.74 26.77
CA TRP A 7 5.70 -8.67 25.41
C TRP A 7 4.17 -8.62 25.41
N LYS A 8 3.52 -9.46 26.23
CA LYS A 8 2.05 -9.38 26.38
C LYS A 8 1.62 -8.03 26.89
N ARG A 9 2.30 -7.49 27.92
CA ARG A 9 1.99 -6.17 28.48
C ARG A 9 2.16 -5.07 27.45
N LEU A 10 3.19 -5.15 26.61
CA LEU A 10 3.38 -4.23 25.48
C LEU A 10 2.18 -4.29 24.53
N LEU A 11 1.82 -5.49 24.07
CA LEU A 11 0.69 -5.68 23.14
C LEU A 11 -0.64 -5.17 23.70
N TYR A 12 -0.84 -5.25 25.02
CA TYR A 12 -1.99 -4.66 25.70
C TYR A 12 -1.94 -3.13 25.73
N ASN A 13 -0.80 -2.57 26.15
CA ASN A 13 -0.62 -1.12 26.24
C ASN A 13 -0.73 -0.43 24.87
N THR A 14 -0.46 -1.16 23.79
CA THR A 14 -0.60 -0.68 22.40
C THR A 14 -1.92 -1.09 21.75
N GLU A 15 -2.87 -1.66 22.50
CA GLU A 15 -4.21 -2.06 22.02
C GLU A 15 -4.21 -3.11 20.88
N PHE A 16 -3.13 -3.87 20.73
CA PHE A 16 -3.09 -5.01 19.80
C PHE A 16 -3.73 -6.26 20.41
N LEU A 17 -3.69 -6.38 21.73
CA LEU A 17 -4.49 -7.33 22.49
C LEU A 17 -5.51 -6.58 23.35
N ALA A 18 -6.70 -7.17 23.47
CA ALA A 18 -7.77 -6.69 24.33
C ALA A 18 -8.39 -7.86 25.08
N ASP A 19 -9.05 -7.54 26.19
CA ASP A 19 -9.84 -8.52 26.92
C ASP A 19 -11.11 -8.84 26.11
N SER A 20 -11.46 -10.13 26.08
CA SER A 20 -12.66 -10.59 25.40
C SER A 20 -13.91 -10.10 26.13
N ALA A 21 -14.93 -9.72 25.37
CA ALA A 21 -16.21 -9.29 25.92
C ALA A 21 -17.09 -10.46 26.38
N THR A 22 -16.82 -11.69 25.92
CA THR A 22 -17.69 -12.86 26.12
C THR A 22 -17.09 -13.94 27.02
N ASP A 23 -15.78 -13.96 27.18
CA ASP A 23 -15.07 -14.86 28.09
C ASP A 23 -13.94 -14.09 28.80
N ASN A 24 -13.37 -14.65 29.87
CA ASN A 24 -12.16 -14.10 30.50
C ASN A 24 -10.89 -14.36 29.65
N GLY A 25 -11.07 -14.54 28.34
CA GLY A 25 -10.02 -14.78 27.36
C GLY A 25 -9.44 -13.48 26.82
N ARG A 26 -8.41 -13.63 25.99
CA ARG A 26 -7.72 -12.51 25.31
C ARG A 26 -7.97 -12.63 23.83
N VAL A 27 -8.25 -11.49 23.19
CA VAL A 27 -8.48 -11.42 21.75
C VAL A 27 -7.52 -10.44 21.10
N CYS A 28 -7.17 -10.71 19.85
CA CYS A 28 -6.39 -9.80 19.05
C CYS A 28 -7.32 -8.75 18.43
N SER A 29 -6.92 -7.48 18.49
CA SER A 29 -7.65 -6.42 17.81
C SER A 29 -7.51 -6.54 16.29
N VAL A 30 -8.44 -5.94 15.55
CA VAL A 30 -8.36 -5.87 14.08
C VAL A 30 -7.01 -5.29 13.63
N ALA A 31 -6.52 -4.25 14.32
CA ALA A 31 -5.22 -3.68 14.02
C ALA A 31 -4.07 -4.65 14.27
N GLY A 32 -4.08 -5.40 15.38
CA GLY A 32 -3.09 -6.43 15.68
C GLY A 32 -3.06 -7.54 14.63
N VAL A 33 -4.24 -8.01 14.18
CA VAL A 33 -4.35 -9.00 13.10
C VAL A 33 -3.81 -8.46 11.78
N LEU A 34 -4.17 -7.23 11.41
CA LEU A 34 -3.72 -6.62 10.15
C LEU A 34 -2.21 -6.38 10.13
N LEU A 35 -1.65 -5.86 11.22
CA LEU A 35 -0.24 -5.49 11.31
C LEU A 35 0.68 -6.70 11.46
N PHE A 36 0.33 -7.65 12.33
CA PHE A 36 1.26 -8.70 12.77
C PHE A 36 0.74 -10.13 12.56
N GLY A 37 -0.51 -10.28 12.12
CA GLY A 37 -1.09 -11.60 11.89
C GLY A 37 -0.34 -12.34 10.79
N ASN A 38 0.04 -13.59 11.05
CA ASN A 38 0.70 -14.45 10.04
C ASN A 38 -0.18 -14.69 8.80
N SER A 39 -1.51 -14.55 8.92
CA SER A 39 -2.45 -14.65 7.80
C SER A 39 -3.70 -13.81 8.08
N PRO A 40 -3.65 -12.48 7.89
CA PRO A 40 -4.76 -11.58 8.22
C PRO A 40 -6.06 -11.97 7.49
N LYS A 41 -5.93 -12.43 6.24
CA LYS A 41 -7.03 -12.92 5.39
C LYS A 41 -7.92 -13.98 6.06
N ARG A 42 -7.39 -14.79 6.99
CA ARG A 42 -8.17 -15.83 7.69
C ARG A 42 -9.27 -15.25 8.58
N PHE A 43 -9.04 -14.07 9.14
CA PHE A 43 -9.99 -13.38 10.03
C PHE A 43 -10.68 -12.21 9.32
N LEU A 44 -10.00 -11.59 8.36
CA LEU A 44 -10.48 -10.48 7.56
C LEU A 44 -10.24 -10.81 6.07
N PRO A 45 -11.14 -11.55 5.41
CA PRO A 45 -10.93 -12.00 4.02
C PRO A 45 -10.65 -10.89 3.00
N ASN A 46 -11.08 -9.66 3.32
CA ASN A 46 -10.88 -8.43 2.57
C ASN A 46 -9.55 -7.71 2.87
N ALA A 47 -8.75 -8.20 3.81
CA ALA A 47 -7.42 -7.69 4.14
C ALA A 47 -6.36 -8.19 3.15
N VAL A 48 -6.60 -7.89 1.87
CA VAL A 48 -5.76 -8.31 0.75
C VAL A 48 -5.64 -7.17 -0.27
N VAL A 49 -4.62 -7.27 -1.12
CA VAL A 49 -4.45 -6.39 -2.28
C VAL A 49 -4.46 -7.25 -3.53
N ASP A 50 -5.45 -7.07 -4.39
CA ASP A 50 -5.53 -7.76 -5.68
C ASP A 50 -4.70 -7.01 -6.71
N VAL A 51 -3.82 -7.72 -7.39
CA VAL A 51 -2.91 -7.16 -8.40
C VAL A 51 -3.24 -7.76 -9.75
N ALA A 52 -3.45 -6.91 -10.76
CA ALA A 52 -3.70 -7.33 -12.14
C ALA A 52 -2.87 -6.51 -13.13
N VAL A 53 -2.35 -7.17 -14.16
CA VAL A 53 -1.60 -6.53 -15.26
C VAL A 53 -2.30 -6.84 -16.57
N PHE A 54 -2.72 -5.79 -17.27
CA PHE A 54 -3.42 -5.87 -18.54
C PHE A 54 -2.49 -5.43 -19.69
N PRO A 55 -2.54 -6.11 -20.85
CA PRO A 55 -1.72 -5.75 -22.01
C PRO A 55 -2.16 -4.44 -22.68
N GLY A 56 -3.44 -4.06 -22.52
CA GLY A 56 -4.05 -2.88 -23.13
C GLY A 56 -4.38 -1.77 -22.13
N VAL A 57 -5.18 -0.80 -22.59
CA VAL A 57 -5.69 0.33 -21.78
C VAL A 57 -7.04 0.03 -21.12
N GLU A 58 -7.67 -1.08 -21.52
CA GLU A 58 -8.96 -1.54 -21.02
C GLU A 58 -8.81 -2.75 -20.10
N LYS A 59 -9.81 -2.98 -19.25
CA LYS A 59 -9.89 -4.15 -18.38
C LYS A 59 -10.36 -5.35 -19.23
N ASP A 60 -9.40 -6.08 -19.77
CA ASP A 60 -9.64 -7.32 -20.53
C ASP A 60 -9.73 -8.53 -19.57
N TYR A 61 -10.50 -9.55 -19.93
CA TYR A 61 -10.50 -10.84 -19.24
C TYR A 61 -9.12 -11.53 -19.30
N ASN A 62 -8.36 -11.30 -20.36
CA ASN A 62 -7.02 -11.86 -20.54
C ASN A 62 -5.93 -10.97 -19.91
N ALA A 63 -5.90 -10.92 -18.57
CA ALA A 63 -4.80 -10.31 -17.85
C ALA A 63 -3.51 -11.14 -18.04
N ASN A 64 -2.39 -10.47 -18.30
CA ASN A 64 -1.06 -11.11 -18.39
C ASN A 64 -0.61 -11.67 -17.03
N PHE A 65 -1.10 -11.05 -15.95
CA PHE A 65 -0.82 -11.46 -14.59
C PHE A 65 -2.01 -11.11 -13.70
N ARG A 66 -2.33 -12.03 -12.78
CA ARG A 66 -3.29 -11.79 -11.71
C ARG A 66 -2.91 -12.61 -10.49
N ASP A 67 -2.76 -11.94 -9.36
CA ASP A 67 -2.49 -12.57 -8.06
C ASP A 67 -2.98 -11.67 -6.92
N THR A 68 -2.96 -12.19 -5.70
CA THR A 68 -3.44 -11.50 -4.50
C THR A 68 -2.36 -11.49 -3.43
N ALA A 69 -1.94 -10.29 -3.01
CA ALA A 69 -1.07 -10.11 -1.86
C ALA A 69 -1.88 -10.30 -0.56
N THR A 70 -1.33 -11.10 0.35
CA THR A 70 -2.01 -11.55 1.59
C THR A 70 -1.15 -11.41 2.84
N SER A 71 0.05 -10.85 2.71
CA SER A 71 0.94 -10.55 3.83
C SER A 71 0.30 -9.62 4.87
N PRO A 72 0.79 -9.64 6.13
CA PRO A 72 0.53 -8.57 7.09
C PRO A 72 0.93 -7.19 6.56
N LEU A 73 0.39 -6.13 7.16
CA LEU A 73 0.68 -4.76 6.71
C LEU A 73 2.16 -4.39 6.87
N VAL A 74 2.83 -4.90 7.91
CA VAL A 74 4.26 -4.69 8.13
C VAL A 74 5.04 -5.99 7.94
N ARG A 75 6.33 -5.85 7.59
CA ARG A 75 7.26 -6.98 7.59
C ARG A 75 7.36 -7.61 8.98
N LEU A 76 7.50 -8.93 9.03
CA LEU A 76 7.76 -9.67 10.25
C LEU A 76 9.24 -10.03 10.31
N GLY A 77 9.83 -9.92 11.51
CA GLY A 77 11.20 -10.31 11.78
C GLY A 77 11.29 -11.43 12.81
N ASN A 78 12.42 -12.13 12.85
CA ASN A 78 12.78 -13.01 13.98
C ASN A 78 13.49 -12.21 15.10
N GLU A 79 13.83 -12.88 16.20
CA GLU A 79 14.57 -12.30 17.33
C GLU A 79 15.96 -11.77 16.94
N GLN A 80 16.52 -12.27 15.84
CA GLN A 80 17.82 -11.86 15.29
C GLN A 80 17.72 -10.61 14.40
N GLY A 81 16.50 -10.14 14.10
CA GLY A 81 16.24 -9.00 13.23
C GLY A 81 16.17 -9.34 11.74
N ASP A 82 16.26 -10.61 11.36
CA ASP A 82 16.09 -11.05 9.98
C ASP A 82 14.63 -10.98 9.59
N VAL A 83 14.36 -10.51 8.37
CA VAL A 83 13.00 -10.48 7.82
C VAL A 83 12.56 -11.91 7.50
N VAL A 84 11.54 -12.39 8.20
CA VAL A 84 10.94 -13.71 8.00
C VAL A 84 9.77 -13.67 7.02
N ALA A 85 9.08 -12.53 6.93
CA ALA A 85 7.99 -12.33 5.97
C ALA A 85 7.93 -10.87 5.50
N PRO A 86 7.71 -10.61 4.20
CA PRO A 86 7.54 -9.25 3.70
C PRO A 86 6.20 -8.67 4.15
N GLY A 87 6.15 -7.34 4.32
CA GLY A 87 4.88 -6.64 4.48
C GLY A 87 4.11 -6.61 3.16
N ILE A 88 2.81 -6.30 3.22
CA ILE A 88 1.94 -6.33 2.03
C ILE A 88 2.38 -5.33 0.96
N VAL A 89 2.92 -4.18 1.37
CA VAL A 89 3.46 -3.17 0.43
C VAL A 89 4.67 -3.73 -0.31
N ASP A 90 5.57 -4.41 0.40
CA ASP A 90 6.76 -5.04 -0.19
C ASP A 90 6.36 -6.17 -1.14
N GLN A 91 5.38 -6.98 -0.75
CA GLN A 91 4.83 -8.05 -1.57
C GLN A 91 4.26 -7.52 -2.89
N VAL A 92 3.44 -6.46 -2.85
CA VAL A 92 2.86 -5.86 -4.06
C VAL A 92 3.93 -5.20 -4.93
N MET A 93 4.91 -4.51 -4.33
CA MET A 93 6.04 -3.93 -5.09
C MET A 93 6.82 -5.01 -5.84
N ASN A 94 7.07 -6.16 -5.20
CA ASN A 94 7.74 -7.30 -5.84
C ASN A 94 6.89 -7.93 -6.96
N MET A 95 5.56 -8.01 -6.80
CA MET A 95 4.64 -8.48 -7.84
C MET A 95 4.62 -7.54 -9.06
N LEU A 96 4.68 -6.23 -8.84
CA LEU A 96 4.68 -5.23 -9.91
C LEU A 96 6.03 -5.11 -10.61
N GLN A 97 7.14 -5.27 -9.90
CA GLN A 97 8.49 -4.99 -10.39
C GLN A 97 8.78 -5.54 -11.80
N PRO A 98 8.45 -6.80 -12.16
CA PRO A 98 8.71 -7.33 -13.51
C PRO A 98 7.98 -6.59 -14.64
N TYR A 99 6.89 -5.88 -14.32
CA TYR A 99 6.00 -5.24 -15.29
C TYR A 99 6.12 -3.71 -15.33
N VAL A 100 6.71 -3.11 -14.29
CA VAL A 100 6.95 -1.66 -14.20
C VAL A 100 8.43 -1.30 -14.18
N SER A 101 9.31 -2.23 -14.58
CA SER A 101 10.74 -1.96 -14.71
C SER A 101 11.31 -2.53 -16.00
N ARG A 102 12.41 -1.92 -16.46
CA ARG A 102 13.16 -2.31 -17.65
C ARG A 102 14.64 -2.43 -17.30
N GLU A 103 15.34 -3.32 -18.00
CA GLU A 103 16.79 -3.39 -17.94
C GLU A 103 17.38 -2.41 -18.94
N GLU A 104 18.18 -1.47 -18.45
CA GLU A 104 18.95 -0.51 -19.25
C GLU A 104 20.44 -0.80 -19.07
N LEU A 105 21.23 -0.64 -20.13
CA LEU A 105 22.69 -0.72 -20.04
C LEU A 105 23.26 0.65 -19.69
N HIS A 106 24.00 0.72 -18.59
CA HIS A 106 24.78 1.89 -18.21
C HIS A 106 26.27 1.53 -18.28
N GLY A 107 26.89 1.81 -19.43
CA GLY A 107 28.21 1.29 -19.78
C GLY A 107 28.17 -0.24 -19.91
N ALA A 108 28.99 -0.93 -19.11
CA ALA A 108 29.03 -2.40 -19.08
C ALA A 108 28.07 -3.04 -18.06
N VAL A 109 27.35 -2.24 -17.26
CA VAL A 109 26.51 -2.73 -16.17
C VAL A 109 25.04 -2.64 -16.57
N ARG A 110 24.30 -3.74 -16.39
CA ARG A 110 22.83 -3.73 -16.49
C ARG A 110 22.25 -3.14 -15.21
N ILE A 111 21.51 -2.06 -15.36
CA ILE A 111 20.73 -1.45 -14.28
C ILE A 111 19.24 -1.66 -14.56
N ARG A 112 18.47 -1.86 -13.50
CA ARG A 112 17.02 -1.95 -13.60
C ARG A 112 16.42 -0.58 -13.30
N ARG A 113 15.63 -0.05 -14.22
CA ARG A 113 14.98 1.26 -14.11
C ARG A 113 13.48 1.10 -14.06
N TRP A 114 12.84 1.76 -13.11
CA TRP A 114 11.39 1.75 -12.98
C TRP A 114 10.72 2.77 -13.91
N ASP A 115 9.55 2.42 -14.44
CA ASP A 115 8.74 3.28 -15.30
C ASP A 115 8.02 4.39 -14.53
N TYR A 116 7.86 4.20 -13.22
CA TYR A 116 7.29 5.16 -12.30
C TYR A 116 8.28 5.37 -11.14
N PRO A 117 8.27 6.52 -10.46
CA PRO A 117 9.04 6.69 -9.25
C PRO A 117 8.62 5.64 -8.23
N GLU A 118 9.56 4.80 -7.78
CA GLU A 118 9.29 3.74 -6.80
C GLU A 118 8.63 4.29 -5.53
N ALA A 119 9.08 5.46 -5.09
CA ALA A 119 8.53 6.15 -3.94
C ALA A 119 7.07 6.59 -4.13
N ALA A 120 6.63 6.89 -5.37
CA ALA A 120 5.25 7.24 -5.68
C ALA A 120 4.33 6.01 -5.58
N ILE A 121 4.76 4.87 -6.13
CA ILE A 121 4.01 3.60 -6.01
C ILE A 121 3.95 3.19 -4.54
N ARG A 122 5.08 3.21 -3.83
CA ARG A 122 5.12 2.85 -2.40
C ARG A 122 4.18 3.72 -1.58
N GLU A 123 4.21 5.05 -1.78
CA GLU A 123 3.32 5.98 -1.07
C GLU A 123 1.84 5.74 -1.41
N ALA A 124 1.52 5.43 -2.67
CA ALA A 124 0.17 5.07 -3.10
C ALA A 124 -0.34 3.83 -2.35
N LEU A 125 0.48 2.77 -2.29
CA LEU A 125 0.14 1.52 -1.62
C LEU A 125 -0.01 1.69 -0.10
N VAL A 126 0.91 2.41 0.54
CA VAL A 126 0.83 2.69 1.98
C VAL A 126 -0.43 3.50 2.30
N ASN A 127 -0.75 4.52 1.51
CA ASN A 127 -1.96 5.30 1.71
C ASN A 127 -3.22 4.45 1.50
N ALA A 128 -3.23 3.55 0.51
CA ALA A 128 -4.35 2.64 0.30
C ALA A 128 -4.59 1.75 1.52
N VAL A 129 -3.56 1.11 2.09
CA VAL A 129 -3.75 0.22 3.26
C VAL A 129 -4.07 0.99 4.55
N VAL A 130 -3.42 2.13 4.80
CA VAL A 130 -3.63 2.93 6.03
C VAL A 130 -5.00 3.60 6.03
N HIS A 131 -5.48 4.08 4.89
CA HIS A 131 -6.73 4.83 4.81
C HIS A 131 -7.93 3.99 4.38
N ARG A 132 -7.73 2.69 4.10
CA ARG A 132 -8.80 1.74 3.77
C ARG A 132 -9.91 1.73 4.82
N ASP A 133 -11.15 1.69 4.35
CA ASP A 133 -12.30 1.36 5.19
C ASP A 133 -12.40 -0.16 5.39
N TYR A 134 -11.88 -0.64 6.53
CA TYR A 134 -11.89 -2.06 6.87
C TYR A 134 -13.28 -2.63 7.21
N LEU A 135 -14.30 -1.78 7.37
CA LEU A 135 -15.68 -2.20 7.56
C LEU A 135 -16.33 -2.67 6.24
N LEU A 136 -15.82 -2.23 5.08
CA LEU A 136 -16.26 -2.71 3.77
C LEU A 136 -15.66 -4.10 3.52
N SER A 137 -16.43 -5.13 3.83
CA SER A 137 -16.00 -6.54 3.78
C SER A 137 -16.08 -7.18 2.39
N SER A 138 -16.81 -6.59 1.45
CA SER A 138 -17.04 -7.13 0.10
C SER A 138 -16.01 -6.70 -0.94
N THR A 139 -15.10 -5.79 -0.60
CA THR A 139 -14.14 -5.20 -1.54
C THR A 139 -12.72 -5.24 -0.99
N SER A 140 -11.73 -5.42 -1.84
CA SER A 140 -10.29 -5.38 -1.54
C SER A 140 -9.67 -4.10 -2.10
N ILE A 141 -8.40 -3.84 -1.77
CA ILE A 141 -7.64 -2.84 -2.54
C ILE A 141 -7.31 -3.47 -3.90
N GLU A 142 -7.57 -2.75 -4.98
CA GLU A 142 -7.22 -3.18 -6.34
C GLU A 142 -6.04 -2.37 -6.86
N VAL A 143 -5.03 -3.06 -7.38
CA VAL A 143 -3.87 -2.46 -8.05
C VAL A 143 -3.85 -3.00 -9.48
N SER A 144 -4.19 -2.13 -10.43
CA SER A 144 -4.30 -2.49 -11.83
C SER A 144 -3.26 -1.74 -12.67
N LEU A 145 -2.38 -2.48 -13.32
CA LEU A 145 -1.44 -1.94 -14.29
C LEU A 145 -1.97 -2.13 -15.70
N TYR A 146 -2.12 -1.03 -16.43
CA TYR A 146 -2.49 -0.97 -17.83
C TYR A 146 -1.30 -0.54 -18.68
N ALA A 147 -1.44 -0.61 -20.01
CA ALA A 147 -0.42 -0.16 -20.94
C ALA A 147 -0.02 1.33 -20.74
N ASP A 148 -0.96 2.16 -20.28
CA ASP A 148 -0.83 3.62 -20.17
C ASP A 148 -0.85 4.16 -18.74
N ARG A 149 -1.20 3.35 -17.73
CA ARG A 149 -1.33 3.83 -16.34
C ARG A 149 -1.23 2.71 -15.30
N LEU A 150 -0.85 3.08 -14.09
CA LEU A 150 -1.05 2.29 -12.88
C LEU A 150 -2.20 2.91 -12.07
N GLU A 151 -3.17 2.10 -11.68
CA GLU A 151 -4.32 2.50 -10.87
C GLU A 151 -4.31 1.78 -9.53
N VAL A 152 -4.47 2.53 -8.43
CA VAL A 152 -4.64 2.01 -7.07
C VAL A 152 -6.01 2.45 -6.58
N VAL A 153 -6.90 1.48 -6.36
CA VAL A 153 -8.27 1.71 -5.86
C VAL A 153 -8.37 1.19 -4.44
N SER A 154 -8.71 2.07 -3.51
CA SER A 154 -8.92 1.74 -2.10
C SER A 154 -10.41 1.82 -1.73
N PRO A 155 -10.96 0.82 -1.02
CA PRO A 155 -12.31 0.89 -0.46
C PRO A 155 -12.48 2.03 0.54
N GLY A 156 -13.62 2.70 0.44
CA GLY A 156 -14.05 3.79 1.31
C GLY A 156 -13.68 5.17 0.78
N LYS A 157 -14.57 6.13 1.03
CA LYS A 157 -14.30 7.55 0.76
C LYS A 157 -13.34 8.14 1.82
N PRO A 158 -12.56 9.17 1.47
CA PRO A 158 -11.75 9.90 2.44
C PRO A 158 -12.62 10.47 3.57
N PRO A 159 -12.18 10.39 4.84
CA PRO A 159 -12.95 10.92 5.97
C PRO A 159 -12.95 12.46 6.00
N ASN A 160 -13.88 13.03 6.77
CA ASN A 160 -13.89 14.45 7.16
C ASN A 160 -13.85 15.48 6.01
N GLY A 161 -14.50 15.15 4.88
CA GLY A 161 -14.57 16.06 3.73
C GLY A 161 -13.22 16.37 3.09
N ILE A 162 -12.24 15.47 3.24
CA ILE A 162 -11.00 15.57 2.47
C ILE A 162 -11.31 15.31 0.99
N ASN A 163 -10.97 16.26 0.15
CA ASN A 163 -11.08 16.19 -1.30
C ASN A 163 -9.68 16.21 -1.94
N PRO A 164 -9.56 15.95 -3.26
CA PRO A 164 -8.29 15.95 -3.97
C PRO A 164 -7.45 17.23 -3.75
N ASP A 165 -8.07 18.41 -3.77
CA ASP A 165 -7.36 19.68 -3.61
C ASP A 165 -6.71 19.80 -2.22
N ARG A 166 -7.45 19.41 -1.17
CA ARG A 166 -6.93 19.39 0.20
C ARG A 166 -5.82 18.35 0.37
N MET A 167 -5.91 17.21 -0.30
CA MET A 167 -4.83 16.21 -0.30
C MET A 167 -3.56 16.76 -0.96
N ARG A 168 -3.69 17.47 -2.09
CA ARG A 168 -2.56 18.15 -2.76
C ARG A 168 -1.98 19.29 -1.92
N ALA A 169 -2.77 19.90 -1.06
CA ALA A 169 -2.30 20.87 -0.07
C ALA A 169 -1.67 20.23 1.19
N GLY A 170 -1.64 18.90 1.30
CA GLY A 170 -1.04 18.18 2.44
C GLY A 170 -1.94 18.04 3.68
N CYS A 171 -3.26 18.25 3.53
CA CYS A 171 -4.21 17.99 4.61
C CYS A 171 -4.28 16.48 4.93
N ARG A 172 -4.45 16.16 6.21
CA ARG A 172 -4.42 14.76 6.69
C ARG A 172 -5.68 14.45 7.49
N ALA A 173 -6.30 13.32 7.18
CA ALA A 173 -7.32 12.71 8.01
C ALA A 173 -7.15 11.19 7.93
N PRO A 174 -6.26 10.60 8.76
CA PRO A 174 -6.15 9.15 8.82
C PRO A 174 -7.42 8.54 9.41
N ARG A 175 -7.94 7.52 8.72
CA ARG A 175 -9.05 6.71 9.21
C ARG A 175 -8.56 5.75 10.29
N ASN A 176 -7.43 5.09 10.05
CA ASN A 176 -6.83 4.12 10.96
C ASN A 176 -5.55 4.71 11.56
N GLN A 177 -5.69 5.49 12.64
CA GLN A 177 -4.56 6.19 13.28
C GLN A 177 -3.49 5.21 13.81
N LEU A 178 -3.91 4.13 14.47
CA LEU A 178 -2.98 3.10 14.98
C LEU A 178 -2.17 2.42 13.85
N LEU A 179 -2.82 2.06 12.73
CA LEU A 179 -2.13 1.48 11.58
C LEU A 179 -1.09 2.46 11.00
N LYS A 180 -1.47 3.73 10.86
CA LYS A 180 -0.58 4.78 10.39
C LYS A 180 0.66 4.92 11.28
N ASP A 181 0.47 4.94 12.59
CA ASP A 181 1.56 5.13 13.54
C ASP A 181 2.56 3.97 13.47
N VAL A 182 2.08 2.72 13.43
CA VAL A 182 2.96 1.55 13.31
C VAL A 182 3.66 1.49 11.95
N MET A 183 2.94 1.72 10.85
CA MET A 183 3.56 1.71 9.52
C MET A 183 4.64 2.80 9.37
N ARG A 184 4.45 3.94 10.02
CA ARG A 184 5.47 4.98 10.12
C ARG A 184 6.69 4.51 10.91
N ASP A 185 6.48 3.90 12.07
CA ASP A 185 7.57 3.41 12.92
C ASP A 185 8.38 2.31 12.22
N TYR A 186 7.74 1.54 11.33
CA TYR A 186 8.39 0.58 10.43
C TYR A 186 9.09 1.20 9.20
N GLY A 187 8.99 2.51 9.00
CA GLY A 187 9.65 3.24 7.91
C GLY A 187 8.89 3.23 6.57
N TYR A 188 7.64 2.77 6.54
CA TYR A 188 6.83 2.79 5.32
C TYR A 188 6.36 4.20 4.92
N MET A 189 6.25 5.13 5.89
CA MET A 189 5.83 6.52 5.63
C MET A 189 6.47 7.56 6.57
N GLU A 190 6.47 8.83 6.15
CA GLU A 190 7.09 9.96 6.87
C GLU A 190 6.09 10.78 7.70
N HIS A 191 6.57 11.52 8.72
CA HIS A 191 5.75 12.30 9.66
C HIS A 191 5.04 13.53 9.07
N MET A 192 5.38 13.99 7.86
CA MET A 192 5.09 15.37 7.44
C MET A 192 3.87 15.54 6.50
N GLY A 193 3.08 14.49 6.21
CA GLY A 193 1.89 14.61 5.35
C GLY A 193 2.20 15.15 3.96
N MET A 194 3.47 15.05 3.57
CA MET A 194 3.98 15.44 2.26
C MET A 194 3.94 14.26 1.29
N GLY A 195 3.31 13.15 1.66
CA GLY A 195 3.17 11.95 0.83
C GLY A 195 2.59 12.26 -0.54
N ILE A 196 1.33 12.70 -0.58
CA ILE A 196 0.67 13.06 -1.85
C ILE A 196 1.40 14.22 -2.57
N PRO A 197 1.67 15.37 -1.94
CA PRO A 197 2.26 16.51 -2.66
C PRO A 197 3.69 16.26 -3.16
N ARG A 198 4.54 15.62 -2.35
CA ARG A 198 5.97 15.45 -2.66
C ARG A 198 6.36 14.09 -3.20
N LYS A 199 5.82 12.98 -2.66
CA LYS A 199 6.21 11.64 -3.11
C LYS A 199 5.41 11.19 -4.33
N ILE A 200 4.16 11.65 -4.47
CA ILE A 200 3.31 11.27 -5.60
C ILE A 200 3.33 12.37 -6.67
N VAL A 201 2.75 13.54 -6.40
CA VAL A 201 2.56 14.60 -7.41
C VAL A 201 3.90 15.09 -7.96
N LYS A 202 4.77 15.61 -7.08
CA LYS A 202 6.07 16.16 -7.50
C LYS A 202 6.94 15.14 -8.24
N LEU A 203 7.08 13.91 -7.73
CA LEU A 203 7.93 12.90 -8.39
C LEU A 203 7.37 12.48 -9.76
N MET A 204 6.05 12.36 -9.90
CA MET A 204 5.43 12.02 -11.17
C MET A 204 5.62 13.14 -12.21
N GLU A 205 5.47 14.39 -11.79
CA GLU A 205 5.70 15.56 -12.66
C GLU A 205 7.19 15.68 -13.06
N GLU A 206 8.12 15.49 -12.12
CA GLU A 206 9.56 15.65 -12.38
C GLU A 206 10.18 14.48 -13.17
N GLN A 207 9.76 13.24 -12.91
CA GLN A 207 10.41 12.05 -13.48
C GLN A 207 9.64 11.42 -14.65
N VAL A 208 8.32 11.59 -14.71
CA VAL A 208 7.45 11.01 -15.74
C VAL A 208 6.84 12.08 -16.64
N GLY A 209 6.68 13.31 -16.14
CA GLY A 209 6.03 14.40 -16.86
C GLY A 209 4.51 14.28 -16.90
N THR A 210 3.91 13.55 -15.96
CA THR A 210 2.45 13.38 -15.86
C THR A 210 1.95 13.79 -14.48
N THR A 211 0.76 14.39 -14.43
CA THR A 211 0.10 14.73 -13.17
C THR A 211 -0.82 13.60 -12.73
N PRO A 212 -0.66 13.07 -11.50
CA PRO A 212 -1.52 12.02 -10.95
C PRO A 212 -2.96 12.48 -10.76
N GLU A 213 -3.93 11.61 -11.04
CA GLU A 213 -5.36 11.86 -10.81
C GLU A 213 -5.79 11.24 -9.49
N LEU A 214 -6.48 12.04 -8.67
CA LEU A 214 -7.08 11.61 -7.42
C LEU A 214 -8.59 11.71 -7.60
N MET A 215 -9.28 10.57 -7.56
CA MET A 215 -10.72 10.48 -7.80
C MET A 215 -11.41 9.96 -6.53
N VAL A 216 -12.44 10.68 -6.09
CA VAL A 216 -13.28 10.26 -4.95
C VAL A 216 -14.61 9.81 -5.52
N GLY A 217 -14.89 8.51 -5.44
CA GLY A 217 -16.21 7.94 -5.69
C GLY A 217 -17.06 7.88 -4.42
N GLU A 218 -18.26 7.29 -4.52
CA GLU A 218 -19.18 7.17 -3.37
C GLU A 218 -18.59 6.29 -2.26
N GLU A 219 -18.03 5.14 -2.61
CA GLU A 219 -17.48 4.15 -1.68
C GLU A 219 -16.05 3.73 -2.01
N ARG A 220 -15.32 4.54 -2.78
CA ARG A 220 -13.94 4.24 -3.16
C ARG A 220 -13.12 5.51 -3.40
N PHE A 221 -11.82 5.38 -3.24
CA PHE A 221 -10.83 6.36 -3.66
C PHE A 221 -9.91 5.71 -4.69
N SER A 222 -9.70 6.37 -5.83
CA SER A 222 -8.77 5.92 -6.86
C SER A 222 -7.65 6.92 -7.05
N LEU A 223 -6.42 6.41 -7.09
CA LEU A 223 -5.23 7.15 -7.52
C LEU A 223 -4.72 6.56 -8.83
N VAL A 224 -4.58 7.40 -9.85
CA VAL A 224 -4.09 7.00 -11.16
C VAL A 224 -2.76 7.68 -11.45
N LEU A 225 -1.74 6.88 -11.72
CA LEU A 225 -0.42 7.30 -12.18
C LEU A 225 -0.33 7.02 -13.67
N ARG A 226 -0.40 8.05 -14.52
CA ARG A 226 -0.26 7.87 -15.96
C ARG A 226 1.20 7.70 -16.37
N ARG A 227 1.44 6.78 -17.30
CA ARG A 227 2.71 6.65 -18.00
C ARG A 227 2.88 7.82 -18.96
N SER A 228 4.11 8.28 -19.16
CA SER A 228 4.40 9.35 -20.11
C SER A 228 4.05 8.93 -21.54
N SER A 229 3.41 9.82 -22.31
CA SER A 229 3.16 9.64 -23.74
C SER A 229 4.40 9.93 -24.59
N LEU A 230 5.45 10.52 -23.99
CA LEU A 230 6.74 10.79 -24.63
C LEU A 230 7.55 9.47 -24.76
N ARG A 231 7.00 8.52 -25.51
CA ARG A 231 7.76 7.47 -26.20
C ARG A 231 8.41 8.10 -27.45
N SER A 232 9.27 9.08 -27.29
CA SER A 232 10.25 9.35 -28.35
C SER A 232 11.32 8.29 -28.21
N TYR A 233 11.29 7.34 -29.13
CA TYR A 233 12.43 6.52 -29.50
C TYR A 233 13.63 7.45 -29.69
N GLU A 234 14.52 7.53 -28.70
CA GLU A 234 15.90 7.90 -28.99
C GLU A 234 16.63 6.57 -29.20
N LEU A 235 16.91 6.33 -30.48
CA LEU A 235 17.76 5.29 -31.05
C LEU A 235 19.18 5.40 -30.52
#